data_AF-A0A955NJZ1-F1
#
_entry.id   AF-A0A955NJZ1-F1
#
_cell.length_a   1.000
_cell.length_b   1.000
_cell.length_c   1.000
_cell.angle_alpha   90.00
_cell.angle_beta   90.00
_cell.angle_gamma   90.00
#
_symmetry.space_group_name_H-M   'P 1'
#
loop_
_entity.id
_entity.type
_entity.pdbx_description
1 polymer ?
#
loop_
_entity_poly.entity_id
_entity_poly.type
_entity_poly.pdbx_seq_one_letter_code
_entity_poly.pdbx_strand_id
1 'polypeptide(L)' 'MNRSKEIFSLLIVGSILLAAPIRAEEPYSRTKNIVYQEREGVGLVLDTFVPTGKKNGLAIIDTLSG' A
#
# COMPACT_ATOMS: atom_id res chain seq x y z
N MET A 1 -43.75 3.08 -19.74
CA MET A 1 -43.48 2.87 -18.30
C MET A 1 -42.03 2.43 -18.06
N ASN A 2 -41.03 3.07 -18.71
CA ASN A 2 -39.63 2.59 -18.68
C ASN A 2 -38.58 3.67 -18.34
N ARG A 3 -38.89 4.98 -18.45
CA ARG A 3 -37.89 6.05 -18.20
C ARG A 3 -37.39 6.12 -16.76
N SER A 4 -38.25 5.81 -15.78
CA SER A 4 -37.85 5.81 -14.36
C SER A 4 -36.87 4.68 -14.03
N LYS A 5 -36.98 3.52 -14.69
CA LYS A 5 -36.06 2.39 -14.50
C LYS A 5 -34.67 2.68 -15.06
N GLU A 6 -34.60 3.29 -16.25
CA GLU A 6 -33.33 3.72 -16.86
C GLU A 6 -32.61 4.77 -16.01
N ILE A 7 -33.35 5.75 -15.47
CA ILE A 7 -32.77 6.76 -14.57
C ILE A 7 -32.25 6.10 -13.29
N PHE A 8 -33.02 5.17 -12.71
CA PHE A 8 -32.61 4.46 -11.49
C PHE A 8 -31.38 3.58 -11.73
N SER A 9 -31.34 2.88 -12.87
CA SER A 9 -30.19 2.07 -13.29
C SER A 9 -28.94 2.91 -13.56
N LEU A 10 -29.08 4.07 -14.21
CA LEU A 10 -27.97 5.00 -14.44
C LEU A 10 -27.40 5.56 -13.13
N LEU A 11 -28.27 5.82 -12.15
CA LEU A 11 -27.89 6.34 -10.83
C LEU A 11 -27.12 5.30 -10.01
N ILE A 12 -27.51 4.03 -10.09
CA ILE A 12 -26.80 2.92 -9.44
C ILE A 12 -25.42 2.69 -10.06
N VAL A 13 -25.32 2.66 -11.40
CA VAL A 13 -24.03 2.49 -12.10
C VAL A 13 -23.08 3.66 -11.82
N GLY A 14 -23.60 4.89 -11.79
CA GLY A 14 -22.82 6.07 -11.43
C GLY A 14 -22.28 6.02 -10.00
N SER A 15 -23.04 5.47 -9.06
CA SER A 15 -22.64 5.35 -7.65
C SER A 15 -21.50 4.34 -7.43
N ILE A 16 -21.45 3.26 -8.22
CA ILE A 16 -20.40 2.24 -8.14
C ILE A 16 -19.06 2.78 -8.66
N LEU A 17 -19.08 3.64 -9.67
CA LEU A 17 -17.86 4.25 -10.25
C LEU A 17 -17.18 5.26 -9.31
N LEU A 18 -17.90 5.83 -8.34
CA LEU A 18 -17.38 6.79 -7.36
C LEU A 18 -16.86 6.12 -6.07
N ALA A 19 -17.10 4.83 -5.87
CA ALA A 19 -16.65 4.08 -4.70
C ALA A 19 -15.19 3.63 -4.84
N ALA A 20 -14.27 4.55 -5.13
CA ALA A 20 -12.85 4.25 -5.00
C ALA A 20 -12.55 3.93 -3.52
N PRO A 21 -11.88 2.80 -3.21
CA PRO A 21 -11.51 2.51 -1.84
C PRO A 21 -10.59 3.63 -1.32
N ILE A 22 -11.02 4.31 -0.27
CA ILE A 22 -10.16 5.24 0.47
C ILE A 22 -9.10 4.38 1.15
N ARG A 23 -7.96 4.19 0.49
CA ARG A 23 -6.81 3.56 1.11
C ARG A 23 -6.24 4.57 2.09
N ALA A 24 -6.35 4.28 3.39
CA ALA A 24 -5.65 5.07 4.40
C ALA A 24 -4.15 5.08 4.05
N GLU A 25 -3.57 6.27 3.98
CA GLU A 25 -2.15 6.41 3.71
C GLU A 25 -1.37 5.88 4.91
N GLU A 26 -0.45 4.95 4.68
CA GLU A 26 0.42 4.43 5.73
C GLU A 26 1.34 5.56 6.22
N PRO A 27 1.65 5.65 7.53
CA PRO A 27 2.51 6.72 8.07
C PRO A 27 3.99 6.55 7.70
N TYR A 28 4.28 5.69 6.72
CA TYR A 28 5.60 5.37 6.21
C TYR A 28 5.54 4.99 4.74
N SER A 29 6.66 5.17 4.05
CA SER A 29 6.91 4.54 2.75
C SER A 29 7.64 3.21 2.96
N ARG A 30 7.17 2.15 2.30
CA ARG A 30 7.75 0.81 2.39
C ARG A 30 8.44 0.42 1.09
N THR A 31 9.69 0.01 1.19
CA THR A 31 10.43 -0.65 0.10
C THR A 31 10.66 -2.08 0.50
N LYS A 32 10.28 -3.02 -0.37
CA LYS A 32 10.31 -4.46 -0.07
C LYS A 32 11.47 -5.15 -0.77
N ASN A 33 11.90 -6.27 -0.20
CA ASN A 33 12.82 -7.23 -0.82
C ASN A 33 14.14 -6.60 -1.28
N ILE A 34 14.68 -5.67 -0.50
CA ILE A 34 15.99 -5.08 -0.77
C ILE A 34 17.04 -6.13 -0.45
N VAL A 35 17.76 -6.61 -1.47
CA VAL A 35 18.95 -7.44 -1.27
C VAL A 35 20.04 -6.56 -0.67
N TYR A 36 20.39 -6.79 0.59
CA TYR A 36 21.45 -6.04 1.27
C TYR A 36 22.79 -6.78 1.28
N GLN A 37 22.76 -8.10 1.10
CA GLN A 37 23.94 -8.94 0.99
C GLN A 37 23.60 -10.19 0.17
N GLU A 38 24.61 -10.75 -0.49
CA GLU A 38 24.54 -12.10 -1.04
C GLU A 38 25.58 -12.98 -0.36
N ARG A 39 25.20 -14.22 -0.05
CA ARG A 39 26.10 -15.21 0.55
C ARG A 39 25.79 -16.59 -0.05
N GLU A 40 26.81 -17.24 -0.60
CA GLU A 40 26.70 -18.60 -1.17
C GLU A 40 25.56 -18.74 -2.22
N GLY A 41 25.36 -17.69 -3.02
CA GLY A 41 24.29 -17.65 -4.04
C GLY A 41 22.88 -17.38 -3.49
N VAL A 42 22.76 -17.10 -2.19
CA VAL A 42 21.50 -16.72 -1.54
C VAL A 42 21.50 -15.23 -1.20
N GLY A 43 20.47 -14.52 -1.64
CA GLY A 43 20.25 -13.12 -1.28
C GLY A 43 19.65 -12.97 0.11
N LEU A 44 20.30 -12.18 0.97
CA LEU A 44 19.73 -11.72 2.22
C LEU A 44 18.95 -10.44 1.94
N VAL A 45 17.66 -10.47 2.26
CA VAL A 45 16.72 -9.40 1.96
C VAL A 45 16.22 -8.71 3.22
N LEU A 46 15.88 -7.44 3.09
CA LEU A 46 15.19 -6.67 4.11
C LEU A 46 14.09 -5.80 3.50
N ASP A 47 13.17 -5.36 4.34
CA ASP A 47 12.21 -4.33 4.03
C ASP A 47 12.55 -3.06 4.80
N THR A 48 12.42 -1.89 4.19
CA THR A 48 12.58 -0.59 4.86
C THR A 48 11.25 0.09 5.07
N PHE A 49 11.08 0.72 6.22
CA PHE A 49 9.90 1.52 6.58
C PHE A 49 10.39 2.93 6.92
N VAL A 50 10.15 3.89 6.04
CA VAL A 50 10.62 5.27 6.20
C VAL A 50 9.43 6.16 6.59
N PRO A 51 9.40 6.75 7.80
CA PRO A 51 8.29 7.59 8.22
C PRO A 51 8.14 8.80 7.28
N THR A 52 6.90 9.19 7.01
CA THR A 52 6.59 10.37 6.17
C THR A 52 6.77 11.69 6.92
N GLY A 53 6.80 11.65 8.26
CA GLY A 53 7.02 12.80 9.14
C GLY A 53 8.49 13.22 9.29
N LYS A 54 8.74 14.13 10.24
CA LYS A 54 10.09 14.64 10.53
C LYS A 54 11.00 13.51 11.01
N LYS A 55 12.13 13.32 10.32
CA LYS A 55 13.16 12.35 10.70
C LYS A 55 13.95 12.85 11.92
N ASN A 56 14.30 11.93 12.81
CA ASN A 56 15.16 12.18 13.97
C ASN A 56 16.63 11.74 13.76
N GLY A 57 16.97 11.20 12.59
CA GLY A 57 18.32 10.72 12.27
C GLY A 57 18.68 9.35 12.83
N LEU A 58 17.75 8.66 13.50
CA LEU A 58 17.95 7.32 14.04
C LEU A 58 17.30 6.26 13.13
N ALA A 59 17.90 5.08 13.09
CA ALA A 59 17.35 3.90 12.43
C ALA A 59 17.17 2.77 13.45
N ILE A 60 16.12 1.97 13.27
CA ILE A 60 15.88 0.74 14.02
C ILE A 60 16.07 -0.42 13.05
N ILE A 61 16.86 -1.41 13.44
CA ILE A 61 17.05 -2.64 12.69
C ILE A 61 16.49 -3.76 13.56
N ASP A 62 15.51 -4.49 13.02
CA ASP A 62 14.96 -5.69 13.63
C ASP A 62 15.26 -6.89 12.72
N THR A 63 15.54 -8.03 13.32
CA THR A 63 15.90 -9.26 12.62
C THR A 63 15.15 -10.42 13.25
N LEU A 64 14.40 -11.13 12.42
CA LEU A 64 13.70 -12.35 12.81
C LEU A 64 14.44 -13.53 12.21
N SER A 65 14.83 -14.49 13.05
CA SER A 65 15.35 -15.80 12.62
C SER A 65 14.26 -16.86 12.81
N GLY A 66 14.02 -17.67 11.79
CA GLY A 66 13.20 -18.87 11.86
C GLY A 66 14.00 -20.11 12.24
#